data_AF-A0A2P5C896-F1
#
_entry.id   AF-A0A2P5C896-F1
#
_cell.length_a   1.000
_cell.length_b   1.000
_cell.length_c   1.000
_cell.angle_alpha   90.00
_cell.angle_beta   90.00
_cell.angle_gamma   90.00
#
_symmetry.space_group_name_H-M   'P 1'
#
loop_
_entity.id
_entity.type
_entity.pdbx_description
1 polymer ?
#
loop_
_entity_poly.entity_id
_entity_poly.type
_entity_poly.pdbx_seq_one_letter_code
_entity_poly.pdbx_strand_id
1 'polypeptide(L)'
;MVEVAKGIITAIRGGYDYHGSDNLSYLEKCIANSLFGKTFLLVLDDVWDEDYVKWVKLKGSLELGAIGSRIVVTTQKERVADVIMMRAPKTTTIRLELLSEEHC
;
A
#
# COMPACT_ATOMS: atom_id res chain seq x y z
N MET A 1 -0.58 0.90 -8.69
CA MET A 1 0.11 1.93 -7.91
C MET A 1 -0.56 3.30 -8.03
N VAL A 2 -0.89 3.80 -9.22
CA VAL A 2 -1.68 5.05 -9.34
C VAL A 2 -3.05 4.92 -8.66
N GLU A 3 -3.81 3.87 -8.98
CA GLU A 3 -5.12 3.62 -8.36
C GLU A 3 -5.02 3.36 -6.84
N VAL A 4 -3.98 2.65 -6.40
CA VAL A 4 -3.67 2.48 -4.98
C VAL A 4 -3.44 3.83 -4.31
N ALA A 5 -2.62 4.70 -4.91
CA ALA A 5 -2.31 6.03 -4.37
C ALA A 5 -3.57 6.93 -4.32
N LYS A 6 -4.43 6.88 -5.34
CA LYS A 6 -5.73 7.55 -5.32
C LYS A 6 -6.61 7.05 -4.18
N GLY A 7 -6.72 5.72 -4.03
CA GLY A 7 -7.47 5.09 -2.94
C GLY A 7 -7.00 5.54 -1.56
N ILE A 8 -5.68 5.64 -1.35
CA ILE A 8 -5.09 6.17 -0.11
C ILE A 8 -5.53 7.62 0.13
N ILE A 9 -5.47 8.49 -0.90
CA ILE A 9 -5.88 9.89 -0.76
C ILE A 9 -7.38 10.00 -0.48
N THR A 10 -8.22 9.23 -1.19
CA THR A 10 -9.66 9.16 -0.92
C THR A 10 -9.92 8.79 0.54
N ALA A 11 -9.23 7.76 1.06
CA ALA A 11 -9.34 7.34 2.46
C ALA A 11 -8.90 8.44 3.45
N ILE A 12 -7.76 9.11 3.19
CA ILE A 12 -7.28 10.23 4.00
C ILE A 12 -8.29 11.38 4.04
N ARG A 13 -9.02 11.58 2.95
CA ARG A 13 -10.06 12.63 2.84
C ARG A 13 -11.40 12.20 3.43
N GLY A 14 -11.51 11.04 4.09
CA GLY A 14 -12.76 10.56 4.67
C GLY A 14 -13.71 9.92 3.67
N GLY A 15 -13.18 9.36 2.57
CA GLY A 15 -13.96 8.63 1.56
C GLY A 15 -14.44 9.49 0.40
N TYR A 16 -14.13 10.78 0.36
CA TYR A 16 -14.45 11.63 -0.80
C TYR A 16 -13.52 11.32 -1.96
N ASP A 17 -14.11 10.92 -3.07
CA ASP A 17 -13.39 10.55 -4.29
C ASP A 17 -12.40 11.63 -4.72
N TYR A 18 -11.17 11.21 -4.91
CA TYR A 18 -10.13 12.04 -5.49
C TYR A 18 -10.29 12.09 -7.02
N HIS A 19 -10.75 13.23 -7.54
CA HIS A 19 -10.82 13.53 -8.99
C HIS A 19 -9.65 14.39 -9.49
N GLY A 20 -8.54 14.43 -8.75
CA GLY A 20 -7.38 15.23 -9.13
C GLY A 20 -6.49 14.55 -10.18
N SER A 21 -5.23 14.99 -10.28
CA SER A 21 -4.26 14.45 -11.24
C SER A 21 -3.89 12.99 -10.95
N ASP A 22 -3.77 12.20 -12.02
CA ASP A 22 -3.23 10.82 -12.03
C ASP A 22 -1.69 10.78 -12.00
N ASN A 23 -1.05 11.95 -11.93
CA ASN A 23 0.39 12.04 -11.83
C ASN A 23 0.87 11.43 -10.51
N LEU A 24 1.53 10.28 -10.59
CA LEU A 24 1.96 9.54 -9.42
C LEU A 24 2.85 10.38 -8.48
N SER A 25 3.76 11.20 -9.03
CA SER A 25 4.62 12.08 -8.23
C SER A 25 3.83 13.16 -7.45
N TYR A 26 2.68 13.59 -7.97
CA TYR A 26 1.78 14.50 -7.26
C TYR A 26 1.06 13.76 -6.13
N LEU A 27 0.48 12.59 -6.42
CA LEU A 27 -0.20 11.75 -5.43
C LEU A 27 0.71 11.40 -4.25
N GLU A 28 1.96 11.01 -4.54
CA GLU A 28 2.99 10.70 -3.55
C GLU A 28 3.28 11.87 -2.60
N LYS A 29 3.35 13.09 -3.11
CA LYS A 29 3.54 14.29 -2.28
C LYS A 29 2.35 14.55 -1.37
N CYS A 30 1.13 14.37 -1.89
CA CYS A 30 -0.08 14.49 -1.07
C CYS A 30 -0.10 13.47 0.07
N ILE A 31 0.25 12.21 -0.23
CA ILE A 31 0.33 11.13 0.75
C ILE A 31 1.42 11.43 1.78
N ALA A 32 2.63 11.79 1.34
CA ALA A 32 3.75 12.13 2.21
C ALA A 32 3.37 13.22 3.22
N ASN A 33 2.82 14.34 2.74
CA ASN A 33 2.40 15.45 3.60
C ASN A 33 1.29 15.05 4.58
N SER A 34 0.41 14.15 4.17
CA SER A 34 -0.74 13.74 4.98
C SER A 34 -0.36 12.76 6.07
N LEU A 35 0.64 11.91 5.83
CA LEU A 35 1.09 10.84 6.74
C LEU A 35 2.33 11.21 7.56
N PHE A 36 3.03 12.30 7.20
CA PHE A 36 4.24 12.74 7.88
C PHE A 36 4.05 12.84 9.40
N GLY A 37 4.85 12.09 10.14
CA GLY A 37 4.83 12.09 11.61
C GLY A 37 3.57 11.51 12.26
N LYS A 38 2.69 10.84 11.48
CA LYS A 38 1.50 10.18 12.01
C LYS A 38 1.69 8.67 12.11
N THR A 39 1.14 8.08 13.16
CA THR A 39 1.03 6.63 13.29
C THR A 39 -0.25 6.16 12.59
N PHE A 40 -0.15 5.17 11.71
CA PHE A 40 -1.28 4.64 10.95
C PHE A 40 -1.19 3.12 10.73
N LEU A 41 -2.34 2.49 10.54
CA LEU A 41 -2.46 1.17 9.93
C LEU A 41 -3.09 1.35 8.56
N LEU A 42 -2.38 0.95 7.51
CA LEU A 42 -2.87 1.00 6.14
C LEU A 42 -3.10 -0.42 5.63
N VAL A 43 -4.32 -0.72 5.20
CA VAL A 43 -4.66 -1.98 4.54
C VAL A 43 -4.91 -1.70 3.08
N LEU A 44 -4.07 -2.28 2.22
CA LEU A 44 -4.20 -2.21 0.76
C LEU A 44 -4.81 -3.53 0.31
N ASP A 45 -6.12 -3.53 0.12
CA ASP A 45 -6.84 -4.72 -0.31
C ASP A 45 -6.78 -4.89 -1.83
N ASP A 46 -6.59 -6.14 -2.28
CA ASP A 46 -6.62 -6.57 -3.68
C ASP A 46 -5.69 -5.75 -4.60
N VAL A 47 -4.38 -5.77 -4.35
CA VAL A 47 -3.40 -5.06 -5.18
C VAL A 47 -2.94 -5.91 -6.37
N TRP A 48 -2.99 -5.34 -7.58
CA TRP A 48 -2.65 -6.02 -8.84
C TRP A 48 -1.44 -5.47 -9.60
N ASP A 49 -0.92 -4.30 -9.21
CA ASP A 49 0.15 -3.63 -9.97
C ASP A 49 1.53 -4.21 -9.65
N GLU A 50 2.20 -4.72 -10.67
CA GLU A 50 3.52 -5.38 -10.59
C GLU A 50 4.68 -4.42 -10.89
N ASP A 51 4.41 -3.12 -11.07
CA ASP A 51 5.43 -2.11 -11.38
C ASP A 51 6.25 -1.72 -10.14
N TYR A 52 7.45 -2.31 -10.04
CA TYR A 52 8.39 -2.04 -8.96
C TYR A 52 8.82 -0.58 -8.86
N VAL A 53 9.00 0.13 -9.98
CA VAL A 53 9.43 1.53 -9.94
C VAL A 53 8.34 2.40 -9.33
N LYS A 54 7.07 2.14 -9.66
CA LYS A 54 5.95 2.85 -9.04
C LYS A 54 5.79 2.48 -7.56
N TRP A 55 6.01 1.21 -7.19
CA TRP A 55 5.97 0.80 -5.79
C TRP A 55 7.03 1.51 -4.94
N VAL A 56 8.29 1.54 -5.38
CA VAL A 56 9.38 2.19 -4.63
C VAL A 56 9.08 3.67 -4.37
N LYS A 57 8.53 4.37 -5.37
CA LYS A 57 8.18 5.77 -5.20
C LYS A 57 7.03 5.96 -4.20
N LEU A 58 5.95 5.19 -4.31
CA LEU A 58 4.83 5.23 -3.36
C LEU A 58 5.28 4.85 -1.93
N LYS A 59 6.09 3.80 -1.80
CA LYS A 59 6.65 3.32 -0.53
C LYS A 59 7.42 4.42 0.19
N GLY A 60 8.20 5.22 -0.55
CA GLY A 60 8.94 6.35 0.02
C GLY A 60 8.04 7.35 0.76
N SER A 61 6.83 7.61 0.25
CA SER A 61 5.85 8.46 0.93
C SER A 61 5.26 7.83 2.19
N LEU A 62 5.08 6.50 2.19
CA LEU A 62 4.52 5.76 3.32
C LEU A 62 5.53 5.60 4.47
N GLU A 63 6.82 5.53 4.16
CA GLU A 63 7.91 5.44 5.14
C GLU A 63 8.10 6.72 5.97
N LEU A 64 7.46 7.83 5.59
CA LEU A 64 7.46 9.09 6.35
C LEU A 64 6.49 9.08 7.55
N GLY A 65 5.75 7.99 7.73
CA GLY A 65 4.94 7.77 8.94
C GLY A 65 5.78 7.72 10.22
N ALA A 66 5.13 7.95 11.36
CA ALA A 66 5.76 7.76 12.66
C ALA A 66 6.05 6.29 12.95
N ILE A 67 6.96 6.06 13.90
CA ILE A 67 7.23 4.73 14.45
C ILE A 67 5.92 4.12 14.94
N GLY A 68 5.74 2.82 14.65
CA GLY A 68 4.51 2.10 14.96
C GLY A 68 3.55 1.97 13.77
N SER A 69 3.74 2.76 12.70
CA SER A 69 2.96 2.58 11.48
C SER A 69 3.16 1.20 10.86
N ARG A 70 2.09 0.65 10.27
CA ARG A 70 2.05 -0.66 9.65
C ARG A 70 1.28 -0.60 8.33
N ILE A 71 1.74 -1.40 7.37
CA ILE A 71 1.09 -1.56 6.07
C ILE A 71 0.83 -3.04 5.89
N VAL A 72 -0.40 -3.40 5.58
CA VAL A 72 -0.83 -4.75 5.21
C VAL A 72 -1.26 -4.69 3.75
N VAL A 73 -0.77 -5.62 2.94
CA VAL A 73 -1.19 -5.72 1.54
C VAL A 73 -1.73 -7.11 1.30
N THR A 74 -2.92 -7.19 0.70
CA THR A 74 -3.48 -8.44 0.19
C THR A 74 -3.38 -8.43 -1.34
N THR A 75 -3.06 -9.58 -1.91
CA THR A 75 -2.97 -9.75 -3.36
C THR A 75 -3.19 -11.21 -3.72
N GLN A 76 -3.79 -11.44 -4.88
CA GLN A 76 -3.92 -12.77 -5.47
C GLN A 76 -2.70 -13.16 -6.31
N LYS A 77 -1.78 -12.23 -6.54
CA LYS A 77 -0.62 -12.42 -7.41
C LYS A 77 0.67 -12.49 -6.60
N GLU A 78 1.32 -13.65 -6.62
CA GLU A 78 2.63 -13.85 -5.98
C GLU A 78 3.67 -12.83 -6.45
N ARG A 79 3.63 -12.46 -7.74
CA ARG A 79 4.54 -11.47 -8.31
C ARG A 79 4.37 -10.06 -7.73
N VAL A 80 3.16 -9.68 -7.32
CA VAL A 80 2.93 -8.42 -6.61
C VAL A 80 3.57 -8.49 -5.22
N ALA A 81 3.47 -9.63 -4.54
CA ALA A 81 4.14 -9.84 -3.25
C ALA A 81 5.67 -9.71 -3.40
N ASP A 82 6.26 -10.31 -4.44
CA ASP A 82 7.71 -10.20 -4.72
C ASP A 82 8.14 -8.73 -4.91
N VAL A 83 7.37 -7.97 -5.70
CA VAL A 83 7.62 -6.54 -5.94
C VAL A 83 7.58 -5.74 -4.64
N ILE A 84 6.62 -6.04 -3.75
CA ILE A 84 6.46 -5.36 -2.46
C ILE A 84 7.61 -5.70 -1.50
N MET A 85 8.00 -6.98 -1.45
CA MET A 85 9.03 -7.50 -0.57
C MET A 85 10.44 -7.06 -0.98
N MET A 86 10.66 -6.78 -2.26
CA MET A 86 11.95 -6.41 -2.79
C MET A 86 12.48 -5.15 -2.11
N ARG A 87 13.65 -5.28 -1.46
CA ARG A 87 14.32 -4.23 -0.66
C ARG A 87 13.47 -3.68 0.50
N ALA A 88 12.63 -4.53 1.11
CA ALA A 88 11.86 -4.18 2.29
C ALA A 88 12.27 -5.09 3.48
N PRO A 89 13.33 -4.74 4.23
CA PRO A 89 14.00 -5.63 5.18
C PRO A 89 13.16 -6.05 6.41
N LYS A 90 11.97 -5.47 6.61
CA LYS A 90 11.06 -5.78 7.73
C LYS A 90 9.67 -6.23 7.28
N THR A 91 9.58 -6.89 6.14
CA THR A 91 8.30 -7.34 5.59
C THR A 91 8.16 -8.85 5.75
N THR A 92 6.95 -9.31 6.03
CA THR A 92 6.61 -10.72 6.16
C THR A 92 5.51 -11.04 5.15
N THR A 93 5.73 -12.06 4.33
CA THR A 93 4.71 -12.60 3.43
C THR A 93 4.00 -13.75 4.12
N ILE A 94 2.66 -13.71 4.13
CA ILE A 94 1.82 -14.81 4.58
C ILE A 94 1.13 -15.38 3.35
N ARG A 95 1.34 -16.67 3.06
CA ARG A 95 0.59 -17.39 2.03
C ARG A 95 -0.61 -18.02 2.70
N LEU A 96 -1.81 -17.62 2.30
CA LEU A 96 -3.03 -18.22 2.82
C LEU A 96 -3.18 -19.64 2.25
N GLU A 97 -3.39 -20.60 3.13
CA GLU A 97 -3.60 -22.00 2.77
C GLU A 97 -5.10 -22.32 2.75
N LEU A 98 -5.45 -23.46 2.16
CA LEU A 98 -6.81 -23.99 2.22
C LEU A 98 -7.17 -24.27 3.68
N LEU A 99 -8.44 -24.05 4.02
CA LEU A 99 -8.97 -24.51 5.29
C LEU A 99 -8.84 -26.04 5.38
N SER A 100 -8.48 -26.54 6.55
CA SER A 100 -8.54 -27.98 6.81
C SER A 100 -10.00 -28.46 6.78
N GLU A 101 -10.21 -29.75 6.48
CA GLU A 101 -11.55 -30.34 6.34
C GLU A 101 -12.44 -30.19 7.60
N GLU A 102 -11.81 -30.06 8.76
CA GLU A 102 -12.45 -29.83 10.07
C GLU A 102 -13.02 -28.41 10.26
N HIS A 103 -12.60 -27.44 9.43
CA HIS A 103 -13.04 -26.05 9.49
C HIS A 103 -13.96 -25.65 8.30
N CYS A 104 -14.32 -26.60 7.44
CA CYS A 104 -15.30 -26.46 6.36
C CYS A 104 -16.70 -26.88 6.82
#